data_AF-A0AB38G4V8-F1
#
_entry.id   AF-A0AB38G4V8-F1
#
_cell.length_a   1.000
_cell.length_b   1.000
_cell.length_c   1.000
_cell.angle_alpha   90.00
_cell.angle_beta   90.00
_cell.angle_gamma   90.00
#
_symmetry.space_group_name_H-M   'P 1'
#
loop_
_entity.id
_entity.type
_entity.pdbx_description
1 polymer ?
#
loop_
_entity_poly.entity_id
_entity_poly.type
_entity_poly.pdbx_seq_one_letter_code
_entity_poly.pdbx_strand_id
1 'polypeptide(L)' 'MIRAEIELGGQLEVIDIKAKDKSEAIEEIWRTYGLMTYIISLREVNDETNSIKSDDANKSKGKGD' A
#
# COMPACT_ATOMS: atom_id res chain seq x y z
N MET A 1 9.79 -4.55 -7.27
CA MET A 1 8.56 -3.75 -7.47
C MET A 1 8.52 -2.65 -6.42
N ILE A 2 7.70 -1.61 -6.59
CA ILE A 2 7.57 -0.54 -5.59
C ILE A 2 6.13 -0.53 -5.08
N ARG A 3 5.98 -0.66 -3.77
CA ARG A 3 4.70 -0.50 -3.09
C ARG A 3 4.56 0.95 -2.63
N ALA A 4 3.47 1.58 -3.04
CA ALA A 4 3.15 2.95 -2.74
C ALA A 4 1.92 3.03 -1.84
N GLU A 5 1.99 3.88 -0.83
CA GLU A 5 0.84 4.32 -0.05
C GLU A 5 0.50 5.74 -0.51
N ILE A 6 -0.72 5.93 -0.98
CA ILE A 6 -1.20 7.20 -1.54
C ILE A 6 -2.54 7.60 -0.94
N GLU A 7 -2.88 8.87 -0.97
CA GLU A 7 -4.22 9.36 -0.60
C GLU A 7 -5.05 9.64 -1.85
N LEU A 8 -6.22 9.02 -1.94
CA LEU A 8 -7.22 9.26 -2.99
C LEU A 8 -8.56 9.59 -2.35
N GLY A 9 -9.06 10.81 -2.60
CA GLY A 9 -10.36 11.25 -2.07
C GLY A 9 -10.47 11.22 -0.53
N GLY A 10 -9.36 11.44 0.17
CA GLY A 10 -9.29 11.38 1.65
C GLY A 10 -9.16 9.96 2.23
N GLN A 11 -8.95 8.94 1.38
CA GLN A 11 -8.74 7.57 1.82
C GLN A 11 -7.32 7.11 1.49
N LEU A 12 -6.76 6.27 2.37
CA LEU A 12 -5.45 5.66 2.20
C LEU A 12 -5.57 4.44 1.27
N GLU A 13 -4.90 4.48 0.14
CA GLU A 13 -4.83 3.40 -0.83
C GLU A 13 -3.41 2.84 -0.91
N VAL A 14 -3.30 1.53 -1.07
CA VAL A 14 -2.00 0.84 -1.19
C VAL A 14 -1.93 0.12 -2.52
N ILE A 15 -0.96 0.50 -3.35
CA ILE A 15 -0.83 0.02 -4.73
C ILE A 15 0.59 -0.51 -5.00
N ASP A 16 0.68 -1.51 -5.87
CA ASP A 16 1.96 -2.04 -6.35
C ASP A 16 2.24 -1.51 -7.75
N ILE A 17 3.42 -0.91 -7.92
CA ILE A 17 3.87 -0.26 -9.15
C ILE A 17 5.11 -0.98 -9.67
N LYS A 18 5.08 -1.29 -10.96
CA LYS A 18 6.23 -1.79 -11.70
C LYS A 18 7.09 -0.61 -12.15
N ALA A 19 8.01 -0.21 -11.29
CA ALA A 19 9.01 0.82 -11.56
C ALA A 19 10.41 0.32 -11.17
N LYS A 20 11.44 0.80 -11.86
CA LYS A 20 12.85 0.52 -11.61
C LYS A 20 13.34 1.21 -10.34
N ASP A 21 12.82 2.40 -10.07
CA ASP A 21 13.19 3.23 -8.94
C ASP A 21 12.03 4.12 -8.48
N LYS A 22 12.22 4.79 -7.33
CA LYS A 22 11.17 5.61 -6.72
C LYS A 22 10.76 6.80 -7.56
N SER A 23 11.65 7.37 -8.37
CA SER A 23 11.32 8.52 -9.21
C SER A 23 10.37 8.10 -10.33
N GLU A 24 10.66 6.97 -11.00
CA GLU A 24 9.76 6.39 -12.01
C GLU A 24 8.39 6.01 -11.40
N ALA A 25 8.38 5.52 -10.15
CA ALA A 25 7.11 5.25 -9.45
C ALA A 25 6.27 6.51 -9.20
N ILE A 26 6.89 7.64 -8.81
CA ILE A 26 6.19 8.91 -8.59
C ILE A 26 5.56 9.40 -9.89
N GLU A 27 6.32 9.35 -10.99
CA GLU A 27 5.81 9.77 -12.31
C GLU A 27 4.60 8.94 -12.74
N GLU A 28 4.65 7.62 -12.56
CA GLU A 28 3.53 6.75 -12.93
C GLU A 28 2.30 6.96 -12.03
N ILE A 29 2.50 7.25 -10.73
CA ILE A 29 1.40 7.64 -9.82
C ILE A 29 0.73 8.91 -10.33
N TRP A 30 1.49 9.96 -10.62
CA TRP A 30 0.92 11.22 -11.08
C TRP A 30 0.29 11.12 -12.45
N ARG A 31 0.84 10.27 -13.33
CA ARG A 31 0.26 9.97 -14.63
C ARG A 31 -1.09 9.25 -14.51
N THR A 32 -1.23 8.35 -13.53
CA THR A 32 -2.41 7.49 -13.38
C THR A 32 -3.52 8.14 -12.56
N TYR A 33 -3.18 8.71 -11.41
CA TYR A 33 -4.13 9.22 -10.42
C TYR A 33 -4.25 10.74 -10.43
N GLY A 34 -3.37 11.43 -11.15
CA GLY A 34 -3.37 12.88 -11.31
C GLY A 34 -2.12 13.53 -10.71
N LEU A 35 -1.71 14.64 -11.33
CA LEU A 35 -0.61 15.48 -10.86
C LEU A 35 -0.84 15.88 -9.39
N MET A 36 0.22 15.76 -8.58
CA MET A 36 0.19 16.03 -7.14
C MET A 36 -0.69 15.09 -6.30
N THR A 37 -1.02 13.90 -6.81
CA THR A 37 -1.51 12.81 -5.92
C THR A 37 -0.57 12.69 -4.73
N TYR A 38 -1.14 12.70 -3.51
CA TYR A 38 -0.36 12.73 -2.29
C TYR A 38 0.23 11.34 -2.02
N ILE A 39 1.56 11.26 -2.03
CA ILE A 39 2.31 10.03 -1.81
C ILE A 39 2.83 10.04 -0.37
N ILE A 40 2.36 9.09 0.43
CA ILE A 40 2.68 8.97 1.84
C ILE A 40 3.96 8.17 2.03
N SER A 41 4.12 7.06 1.31
CA SER A 41 5.33 6.25 1.37
C SER A 41 5.60 5.48 0.07
N LEU A 42 6.88 5.23 -0.20
CA LEU A 42 7.36 4.41 -1.31
C LEU A 42 8.41 3.42 -0.79
N ARG A 43 8.11 2.13 -0.91
CA ARG A 43 8.99 1.03 -0.49
C ARG A 43 9.30 0.10 -1.63
N GLU A 44 10.57 -0.19 -1.82
CA GLU A 44 10.99 -1.28 -2.70
C GLU A 44 10.61 -2.61 -2.05
N VAL A 45 9.89 -3.41 -2.82
CA VAL A 45 9.49 -4.76 -2.42
C VAL A 45 10.27 -5.71 -3.33
N ASN A 46 11.21 -6.42 -2.71
CA ASN A 46 11.72 -7.67 -3.27
C ASN A 46 10.68 -8.75 -3.01
N ASP A 47 10.38 -9.54 -4.03
CA ASP A 47 9.31 -10.55 -4.09
C ASP A 47 9.39 -11.66 -3.02
N GLU A 48 10.35 -11.61 -2.10
CA GLU A 48 10.66 -12.68 -1.16
C GLU A 48 9.80 -12.71 0.12
N THR A 49 8.73 -11.93 0.26
CA THR A 49 7.86 -12.10 1.43
C THR A 49 6.42 -11.64 1.22
N ASN A 50 5.65 -12.43 0.47
CA ASN A 50 4.19 -12.45 0.63
C ASN A 50 3.83 -13.14 1.95
N SER A 51 3.96 -12.45 3.09
CA SER A 51 3.31 -12.85 4.33
C SER A 51 2.12 -11.94 4.57
N ILE A 52 1.01 -12.34 3.96
CA ILE A 52 -0.34 -11.96 4.34
C ILE A 52 -0.43 -12.06 5.87
N LYS A 53 -0.59 -10.93 6.54
CA LYS A 53 -1.23 -10.87 7.85
C LYS A 53 -2.51 -10.07 7.69
N SER A 54 -3.44 -10.66 6.93
CA SER A 54 -4.86 -10.51 7.23
C SER A 54 -5.19 -11.60 8.22
N ASP A 55 -5.29 -11.25 9.50
CA ASP A 55 -6.04 -12.04 10.47
C ASP A 55 -6.89 -11.06 11.28
N ASP A 56 -7.92 -10.56 10.60
CA ASP A 56 -9.17 -10.21 11.25
C ASP A 56 -9.85 -11.54 11.60
N ALA A 57 -9.53 -12.09 12.78
CA ALA A 57 -10.17 -13.28 13.32
C ALA A 57 -10.57 -13.02 14.77
N ASN A 58 -11.70 -12.32 14.90
CA ASN A 58 -12.69 -12.43 15.96
C ASN A 58 -12.52 -13.68 16.85
N LYS A 59 -12.19 -13.47 18.13
CA LYS A 59 -12.53 -14.43 19.19
C LYS A 59 -12.96 -13.68 20.45
N SER A 60 -14.24 -13.29 20.45
CA SER A 60 -15.00 -13.05 21.68
C SER A 60 -14.75 -14.20 22.67
N LYS A 61 -14.17 -13.89 23.83
CA LYS A 61 -14.11 -14.81 24.97
C LYS A 61 -15.09 -14.31 26.03
N GLY A 62 -16.34 -14.77 25.93
CA GLY A 62 -17.17 -14.92 27.10
C GLY A 62 -16.58 -16.01 28.00
N LYS A 63 -16.50 -15.75 29.29
CA LYS A 63 -16.34 -16.79 30.30
C LYS A 63 -17.23 -16.44 31.49
N GLY A 64 -18.40 -17.08 31.53
CA GLY A 64 -19.00 -17.45 32.80
C GLY A 64 -18.15 -18.55 33.42
N ASP A 65 -17.89 -18.45 34.71
CA ASP A 65 -18.63 -19.15 35.77
C ASP A 65 -18.33 -18.43 37.09
#